data_AF-A0A8F1MBU0-F1
#
_entry.id   AF-A0A8F1MBU0-F1
#
_cell.length_a   1.000
_cell.length_b   1.000
_cell.length_c   1.000
_cell.angle_alpha   90.00
_cell.angle_beta   90.00
_cell.angle_gamma   90.00
#
_symmetry.space_group_name_H-M   'P 1'
#
loop_
_entity.id
_entity.type
_entity.pdbx_description
1 polymer ?
#
loop_
_entity_poly.entity_id
_entity_poly.type
_entity_poly.pdbx_seq_one_letter_code
_entity_poly.pdbx_strand_id
1 'polypeptide(L)'
;MNDVLRFGSVAEQVLRQEKRLRIDKLVAEVVDDYTLLAKTRGMTFVVDAEPTTVRVNRDMMRHVISNLVSNAVRHGDAGSVIIITCNQHDLAIENVCNPLTKQQLQHVFDPFYRSNDWHEAARRQQRHRPLHRENAARRQGPGL
;
A
#
# COMPACT_ATOMS: atom_id res chain seq x y z
N MET A 1 12.30 0.05 16.37
CA MET A 1 13.31 1.11 16.41
C MET A 1 14.60 0.48 15.93
N ASN A 2 14.95 0.67 14.66
CA ASN A 2 16.26 0.43 14.02
C ASN A 2 16.03 0.35 12.50
N ASP A 3 16.13 1.49 11.79
CA ASP A 3 16.26 1.52 10.32
C ASP A 3 16.83 2.87 9.83
N VAL A 4 17.57 3.57 10.68
CA VAL A 4 18.24 4.82 10.32
C VAL A 4 19.71 4.63 10.60
N LEU A 5 20.55 4.91 9.60
CA LEU A 5 22.02 4.85 9.62
C LEU A 5 22.67 3.50 9.23
N ARG A 6 22.42 3.03 8.00
CA ARG A 6 23.38 2.14 7.32
C ARG A 6 23.82 2.63 5.94
N PHE A 7 23.76 3.94 5.68
CA PHE A 7 24.03 4.49 4.35
C PHE A 7 25.49 4.95 4.10
N GLY A 8 26.33 5.05 5.14
CA GLY A 8 27.70 5.56 4.99
C GLY A 8 28.72 4.60 4.38
N SER A 9 28.61 3.28 4.65
CA SER A 9 29.58 2.27 4.19
C SER A 9 28.99 1.23 3.22
N VAL A 10 27.68 1.24 3.03
CA VAL A 10 26.96 0.22 2.25
C VAL A 10 26.85 0.61 0.78
N ALA A 11 26.88 1.90 0.41
CA ALA A 11 26.75 2.35 -0.97
C ALA A 11 27.80 1.73 -1.91
N GLU A 12 29.03 1.58 -1.44
CA GLU A 12 30.15 1.01 -2.21
C GLU A 12 30.10 -0.53 -2.28
N GLN A 13 29.60 -1.19 -1.23
CA GLN A 13 29.46 -2.65 -1.18
C GLN A 13 28.18 -3.14 -1.90
N VAL A 14 27.17 -2.29 -2.03
CA VAL A 14 25.91 -2.51 -2.75
C VAL A 14 26.10 -2.69 -4.25
N LEU A 15 26.98 -1.87 -4.85
CA LEU A 15 27.30 -1.97 -6.28
C LEU A 15 27.91 -3.33 -6.65
N ARG A 16 28.51 -4.05 -5.69
CA ARG A 16 29.16 -5.35 -5.93
C ARG A 16 28.20 -6.55 -5.98
N GLN A 17 26.90 -6.36 -5.77
CA GLN A 17 25.93 -7.47 -5.71
C GLN A 17 24.74 -7.33 -6.67
N GLU A 18 24.77 -6.38 -7.61
CA GLU A 18 23.72 -6.27 -8.61
C GLU A 18 23.67 -7.50 -9.52
N LYS A 19 22.49 -8.13 -9.57
CA LYS A 19 22.22 -9.28 -10.43
C LYS A 19 20.97 -9.01 -11.24
N ARG A 20 20.79 -9.77 -12.33
CA ARG A 20 19.51 -9.76 -13.07
C ARG A 20 18.43 -10.29 -12.13
N LEU A 21 17.40 -9.47 -11.93
CA LEU A 21 16.29 -9.75 -11.04
C LEU A 21 14.97 -9.54 -11.78
N ARG A 22 14.04 -10.47 -11.58
CA ARG A 22 12.66 -10.39 -12.06
C ARG A 22 11.82 -9.61 -11.07
N ILE A 23 11.45 -8.38 -11.43
CA ILE A 23 10.70 -7.48 -10.54
C ILE A 23 9.29 -7.98 -10.32
N ASP A 24 8.64 -8.52 -11.36
CA ASP A 24 7.30 -9.13 -11.26
C ASP A 24 7.25 -10.25 -10.21
N LYS A 25 8.30 -11.08 -10.14
CA LYS A 25 8.41 -12.15 -9.14
C LYS A 25 8.63 -11.62 -7.74
N LEU A 26 9.50 -10.61 -7.61
CA LEU A 26 9.74 -9.99 -6.31
C LEU A 26 8.51 -9.26 -5.77
N VAL A 27 7.73 -8.61 -6.65
CA VAL A 27 6.45 -7.99 -6.29
C VAL A 27 5.48 -9.05 -5.76
N ALA A 28 5.34 -10.18 -6.47
CA ALA A 28 4.47 -11.28 -6.02
C ALA A 28 4.88 -11.81 -4.63
N GLU A 29 6.17 -12.05 -4.40
CA GLU A 29 6.69 -12.49 -3.10
C GLU A 29 6.35 -11.49 -1.97
N VAL A 30 6.50 -10.19 -2.22
CA VAL A 30 6.17 -9.16 -1.22
C VAL A 30 4.65 -9.06 -1.01
N VAL A 31 3.84 -9.17 -2.05
CA VAL A 31 2.38 -9.17 -1.91
C VAL A 31 1.91 -10.34 -1.07
N ASP A 32 2.50 -11.52 -1.25
CA ASP A 32 2.18 -12.72 -0.45
C ASP A 32 2.45 -12.48 1.04
N ASP A 33 3.60 -11.88 1.40
CA ASP A 33 3.95 -11.53 2.78
C ASP A 33 2.91 -10.60 3.45
N TYR A 34 2.32 -9.68 2.67
CA TYR A 34 1.38 -8.68 3.17
C TYR A 34 -0.09 -9.08 3.02
N THR A 35 -0.39 -10.18 2.33
CA THR A 35 -1.77 -10.61 2.03
C THR A 35 -2.58 -10.85 3.30
N LEU A 36 -2.00 -11.49 4.32
CA LEU A 36 -2.71 -11.71 5.59
C LEU A 36 -3.03 -10.39 6.30
N LEU A 37 -2.07 -9.46 6.34
CA LEU A 37 -2.25 -8.15 6.98
C LEU A 37 -3.29 -7.28 6.24
N ALA A 38 -3.30 -7.32 4.90
CA ALA A 38 -4.32 -6.64 4.11
C ALA A 38 -5.71 -7.21 4.41
N LYS A 39 -5.85 -8.54 4.48
CA LYS A 39 -7.11 -9.21 4.81
C LYS A 39 -7.66 -8.82 6.18
N THR A 40 -6.82 -8.62 7.20
CA THR A 40 -7.33 -8.17 8.52
C THR A 40 -7.96 -6.78 8.48
N ARG A 41 -7.64 -5.98 7.46
CA ARG A 41 -8.22 -4.65 7.20
C ARG A 41 -9.29 -4.67 6.09
N GLY A 42 -9.68 -5.86 5.62
CA GLY A 42 -10.62 -6.04 4.51
C GLY A 42 -10.08 -5.57 3.15
N MET A 43 -8.78 -5.33 3.03
CA MET A 43 -8.15 -4.87 1.79
C MET A 43 -7.78 -6.03 0.87
N THR A 44 -7.67 -5.75 -0.42
CA THR A 44 -7.23 -6.70 -1.46
C THR A 44 -6.16 -6.10 -2.35
N PHE A 45 -5.40 -6.95 -3.03
CA PHE A 45 -4.42 -6.54 -4.03
C PHE A 45 -4.90 -6.84 -5.45
N VAL A 46 -4.66 -5.91 -6.37
CA VAL A 46 -4.68 -6.14 -7.82
C VAL A 46 -3.27 -5.91 -8.33
N VAL A 47 -2.68 -6.95 -8.93
CA VAL A 47 -1.29 -6.91 -9.41
C VAL A 47 -1.31 -7.08 -10.92
N ASP A 48 -0.87 -6.05 -11.62
CA ASP A 48 -0.64 -6.03 -13.06
C ASP A 48 0.84 -5.79 -13.33
N ALA A 49 1.62 -6.85 -13.24
CA ALA A 49 3.08 -6.81 -13.35
C ALA A 49 3.55 -7.58 -14.58
N GLU A 50 4.03 -6.85 -15.58
CA GLU A 50 4.66 -7.44 -16.75
C GLU A 50 6.00 -8.10 -16.39
N PRO A 51 6.43 -9.16 -17.11
CA PRO A 51 7.76 -9.74 -16.98
C PRO A 51 8.91 -8.74 -17.17
N THR A 52 9.35 -8.08 -16.09
CA THR A 52 10.41 -7.05 -16.11
C THR A 52 11.68 -7.56 -15.44
N THR A 53 12.82 -7.46 -16.14
CA THR A 53 14.14 -7.83 -15.62
C THR A 53 15.07 -6.62 -15.54
N VAL A 54 15.61 -6.33 -14.36
CA VAL A 54 16.57 -5.24 -14.15
C VAL A 54 17.83 -5.75 -13.46
N ARG A 55 18.94 -5.01 -13.55
CA ARG A 55 20.14 -5.27 -12.74
C ARG A 55 20.06 -4.45 -11.47
N VAL A 56 19.90 -5.12 -10.34
CA VAL A 56 19.77 -4.47 -9.03
C VAL A 56 20.17 -5.41 -7.91
N ASN A 57 20.47 -4.88 -6.73
CA ASN A 57 20.58 -5.67 -5.51
C ASN A 57 19.16 -6.11 -5.06
N ARG A 58 18.94 -7.43 -4.96
CA ARG A 58 17.63 -8.00 -4.61
C ARG A 58 17.13 -7.53 -3.24
N ASP A 59 17.98 -7.51 -2.23
CA ASP A 59 17.57 -7.20 -0.86
C ASP A 59 17.17 -5.74 -0.71
N MET A 60 17.90 -4.84 -1.39
CA MET A 60 17.52 -3.42 -1.45
C MET A 60 16.21 -3.21 -2.18
N MET A 61 16.05 -3.83 -3.36
CA MET A 61 14.79 -3.71 -4.11
C MET A 61 13.62 -4.28 -3.29
N ARG A 62 13.81 -5.41 -2.62
CA ARG A 62 12.81 -6.00 -1.73
C ARG A 62 12.44 -5.05 -0.61
N HIS A 63 13.42 -4.39 -0.01
CA HIS A 63 13.19 -3.42 1.06
C HIS A 63 12.36 -2.22 0.57
N VAL A 64 12.70 -1.66 -0.60
CA VAL A 64 11.94 -0.55 -1.21
C VAL A 64 10.48 -0.97 -1.47
N ILE A 65 10.27 -2.10 -2.15
CA ILE A 65 8.91 -2.60 -2.47
C ILE A 65 8.15 -2.89 -1.18
N SER A 66 8.78 -3.55 -0.21
CA SER A 66 8.17 -3.87 1.10
C SER A 66 7.74 -2.60 1.83
N ASN A 67 8.56 -1.54 1.82
CA ASN A 67 8.21 -0.29 2.46
C ASN A 67 7.00 0.37 1.81
N LEU A 68 6.94 0.39 0.48
CA LEU A 68 5.81 0.96 -0.25
C LEU A 68 4.53 0.16 -0.02
N VAL A 69 4.57 -1.18 -0.11
CA VAL A 69 3.42 -2.05 0.16
C VAL A 69 2.96 -1.93 1.63
N SER A 70 3.90 -1.88 2.57
CA SER A 70 3.60 -1.65 3.99
C SER A 70 2.88 -0.34 4.22
N ASN A 71 3.31 0.71 3.52
CA ASN A 71 2.68 2.03 3.60
C ASN A 71 1.26 2.00 3.01
N ALA A 72 1.07 1.36 1.86
CA ALA A 72 -0.24 1.19 1.25
C ALA A 72 -1.23 0.46 2.17
N VAL A 73 -0.80 -0.63 2.82
CA VAL A 73 -1.65 -1.39 3.76
C VAL A 73 -1.92 -0.61 5.04
N ARG A 74 -0.91 0.10 5.59
CA ARG A 74 -1.04 0.83 6.86
C ARG A 74 -1.90 2.09 6.73
N HIS A 75 -1.69 2.84 5.65
CA HIS A 75 -2.26 4.17 5.44
C HIS A 75 -3.46 4.17 4.48
N GLY A 76 -3.71 3.05 3.79
CA GLY A 76 -4.91 2.89 2.98
C GLY A 76 -6.19 2.79 3.80
N ASP A 77 -7.30 3.18 3.16
CA ASP A 77 -8.64 3.06 3.69
C ASP A 77 -9.03 1.56 3.79
N ALA A 78 -9.60 1.15 4.93
CA ALA A 78 -10.03 -0.23 5.14
C ALA A 78 -11.09 -0.64 4.08
N GLY A 79 -11.07 -1.90 3.64
CA GLY A 79 -11.98 -2.37 2.59
C GLY A 79 -11.59 -1.98 1.16
N SER A 80 -10.50 -1.24 0.95
CA SER A 80 -10.09 -0.77 -0.38
C SER A 80 -9.16 -1.73 -1.12
N VAL A 81 -8.93 -1.44 -2.40
CA VAL A 81 -8.01 -2.16 -3.27
C VAL A 81 -6.67 -1.43 -3.33
N ILE A 82 -5.57 -2.17 -3.18
CA ILE A 82 -4.21 -1.71 -3.48
C ILE A 82 -3.87 -2.19 -4.89
N ILE A 83 -3.49 -1.27 -5.77
CA ILE A 83 -3.15 -1.56 -7.16
C ILE A 83 -1.64 -1.49 -7.30
N ILE A 84 -1.04 -2.53 -7.88
CA ILE A 84 0.40 -2.59 -8.15
C ILE A 84 0.59 -2.80 -9.63
N THR A 85 1.24 -1.86 -10.29
CA THR A 85 1.57 -1.95 -11.72
C THR A 85 3.09 -2.01 -11.90
N CYS A 86 3.56 -2.88 -12.78
CA CYS A 86 4.98 -2.93 -13.14
C CYS A 86 5.11 -3.14 -14.65
N ASN A 87 5.82 -2.23 -15.30
CA ASN A 87 6.21 -2.34 -16.70
C ASN A 87 7.74 -2.21 -16.82
N GLN A 88 8.26 -2.01 -18.04
CA GLN A 88 9.70 -1.90 -18.26
C GLN A 88 10.35 -0.63 -17.69
N HIS A 89 9.56 0.40 -17.43
CA HIS A 89 10.05 1.72 -17.01
C HIS A 89 9.71 2.01 -15.54
N ASP A 90 8.50 1.65 -15.13
CA ASP A 90 7.92 2.06 -13.86
C ASP A 90 7.39 0.89 -13.03
N LEU A 91 7.50 1.06 -11.71
CA LEU A 91 6.80 0.27 -10.71
C LEU A 91 5.98 1.26 -9.86
N ALA A 92 4.66 1.10 -9.85
CA ALA A 92 3.76 1.93 -9.05
C ALA A 92 2.96 1.07 -8.07
N ILE A 93 2.73 1.64 -6.88
CA ILE A 93 1.89 1.06 -5.84
C ILE A 93 0.92 2.15 -5.41
N GLU A 94 -0.36 1.93 -5.66
CA GLU A 94 -1.43 2.89 -5.43
C GLU A 94 -2.40 2.34 -4.39
N ASN A 95 -2.86 3.21 -3.50
CA ASN A 95 -3.87 2.89 -2.51
C ASN A 95 -4.86 4.04 -2.36
N VAL A 96 -6.10 3.72 -2.03
CA VAL A 96 -7.07 4.74 -1.64
C VAL A 96 -6.73 5.19 -0.23
N CYS A 97 -6.57 6.50 -0.03
CA CYS A 97 -6.38 7.10 1.28
C CYS A 97 -6.85 8.56 1.27
N ASN A 98 -6.88 9.14 2.46
CA ASN A 98 -7.06 10.57 2.59
C ASN A 98 -5.83 11.30 2.02
N PRO A 99 -6.03 12.29 1.13
CA PRO A 99 -4.93 13.01 0.51
C PRO A 99 -4.03 13.69 1.54
N LEU A 100 -2.74 13.66 1.26
CA LEU A 100 -1.74 14.39 2.01
C LEU A 100 -1.88 15.89 1.75
N THR A 101 -1.74 16.70 2.80
CA THR A 101 -1.60 18.14 2.65
C THR A 101 -0.30 18.48 1.93
N LYS A 102 -0.24 19.66 1.32
CA LYS A 102 0.99 20.16 0.65
C LYS A 102 2.19 20.18 1.60
N GLN A 103 1.97 20.53 2.87
CA GLN A 103 3.01 20.54 3.88
C GLN A 103 3.46 19.11 4.24
N GLN A 104 2.53 18.16 4.38
CA GLN A 104 2.91 16.75 4.59
C GLN A 104 3.75 16.22 3.44
N LEU A 105 3.38 16.48 2.19
CA LEU A 105 4.13 16.05 1.00
C LEU A 105 5.58 16.54 0.97
N GLN A 106 5.87 17.71 1.55
CA GLN A 106 7.23 18.25 1.63
C GLN A 106 8.11 17.48 2.63
N HIS A 107 7.50 16.81 3.61
CA HIS A 107 8.18 16.19 4.73
C HIS A 107 8.04 14.66 4.78
N VAL A 108 7.23 14.02 3.92
CA VAL A 108 6.98 12.56 3.99
C VAL A 108 8.24 11.70 3.80
N PHE A 109 9.29 12.26 3.21
CA PHE A 109 10.59 11.60 3.04
C PHE A 109 11.63 12.02 4.10
N ASP A 110 11.29 12.95 5.00
CA ASP A 110 12.20 13.38 6.05
C ASP A 110 12.38 12.27 7.10
N PRO A 111 13.61 12.05 7.59
CA PRO A 111 13.87 11.07 8.64
C PRO A 111 12.99 11.33 9.88
N PHE A 112 12.40 10.26 10.42
CA PHE A 112 11.54 10.27 11.60
C PHE A 112 10.22 11.02 11.47
N TYR A 113 9.88 11.54 10.28
CA TYR A 113 8.60 12.20 10.06
C TYR A 113 7.43 11.22 10.22
N ARG A 114 6.47 11.58 11.08
CA ARG A 114 5.17 10.92 11.24
C ARG A 114 4.14 12.01 11.52
N SER A 115 3.15 12.17 10.64
CA SER A 115 2.02 13.06 10.97
C SER A 115 1.20 12.45 12.12
N ASN A 116 0.72 13.26 13.06
CA ASN A 116 -0.18 12.82 14.13
C ASN A 116 -1.65 12.70 13.67
N ASP A 117 -1.96 13.17 12.45
CA ASP A 117 -3.33 13.43 11.99
C ASP A 117 -3.96 12.27 11.20
N TRP A 118 -3.24 11.15 10.99
CA TRP A 118 -3.77 9.99 10.25
C TRP A 118 -5.02 9.36 10.89
N HIS A 119 -5.30 9.67 12.17
CA HIS A 119 -6.47 9.19 12.89
C HIS A 119 -7.73 10.05 12.70
N GLU A 120 -7.63 11.29 12.23
CA GLU A 120 -8.78 12.21 12.18
C GLU A 120 -9.66 12.02 10.94
N ALA A 121 -9.07 11.61 9.82
CA ALA A 121 -9.81 11.44 8.57
C ALA A 121 -10.67 10.15 8.57
N ALA A 122 -10.20 9.08 9.22
CA ALA A 122 -10.98 7.85 9.45
C ALA A 122 -12.27 8.10 10.28
N ARG A 123 -12.26 9.11 11.17
CA ARG A 123 -13.42 9.48 11.99
C ARG A 123 -14.47 10.30 11.24
N ARG A 124 -14.08 11.00 10.15
CA ARG A 124 -15.01 11.79 9.32
C ARG A 124 -15.85 10.91 8.37
N GLN A 125 -15.29 9.84 7.82
CA GLN A 125 -16.05 8.92 6.94
C GLN A 125 -17.09 8.06 7.69
N GLN A 126 -16.90 7.77 8.98
CA GLN A 126 -17.91 7.06 9.79
C GLN A 126 -19.14 7.92 10.15
N ARG A 127 -19.07 9.25 9.99
CA ARG A 127 -20.20 10.17 10.27
C ARG A 127 -21.14 10.42 9.09
N HIS A 128 -20.79 9.98 7.87
CA HIS A 128 -21.56 10.24 6.65
C HIS A 128 -22.18 9.00 6.00
N ARG A 129 -22.35 7.88 6.73
CA ARG A 129 -23.19 6.78 6.24
C ARG A 129 -24.67 7.15 6.40
N PRO A 130 -25.46 7.31 5.33
CA PRO A 130 -26.89 7.60 5.47
C PRO A 130 -27.57 6.39 6.10
N LEU A 131 -28.45 6.61 7.10
CA LEU A 131 -29.42 5.60 7.52
C LEU A 131 -30.39 5.35 6.35
N HIS A 132 -30.08 4.39 5.47
CA HIS A 132 -31.09 3.85 4.57
C HIS A 132 -32.12 3.10 5.41
N ARG A 133 -33.31 3.70 5.51
CA ARG A 133 -34.53 3.10 6.05
C ARG A 133 -34.82 1.78 5.33
N GLU A 134 -34.63 0.66 6.01
CA GLU A 134 -35.36 -0.58 5.74
C GLU A 134 -36.74 -0.46 6.39
N ASN A 135 -37.78 -0.27 5.58
CA ASN A 135 -39.12 -0.79 5.83
C ASN A 135 -40.03 -0.49 4.63
N ALA A 136 -39.94 -1.33 3.61
CA ALA A 136 -40.92 -1.40 2.53
C ALA A 136 -40.99 -2.83 1.97
N ALA A 137 -41.36 -3.79 2.81
CA ALA A 137 -41.74 -5.13 2.36
C ALA A 137 -42.59 -5.87 3.41
N ARG A 138 -43.75 -5.32 3.79
CA ARG A 138 -44.88 -6.17 4.18
C ARG A 138 -45.80 -6.28 2.96
N ARG A 139 -45.52 -7.32 2.18
CA ARG A 139 -46.29 -7.78 1.04
C ARG A 139 -47.69 -8.21 1.50
N GLN A 140 -48.68 -7.75 0.73
CA GLN A 140 -49.77 -8.55 0.17
C GLN A 140 -50.72 -9.25 1.16
N GLY A 141 -51.91 -8.69 1.31
CA GLY A 141 -53.12 -9.51 1.24
C GLY A 141 -53.29 -10.03 -0.20
N PRO A 142 -53.93 -11.19 -0.38
CA PRO A 142 -55.35 -11.13 -0.77
C PRO A 142 -56.22 -12.26 -0.20
N GLY A 143 -57.54 -12.02 -0.17
CA GLY A 143 -58.54 -13.06 -0.42
C GLY A 143 -59.44 -13.46 0.75
N LEU A 144 -60.59 -12.78 0.88
CA LEU A 144 -61.94 -13.36 0.85
C LEU A 144 -62.99 -12.24 0.74
#